data_AF-A0AAJ2QB58-F1
#
_entry.id   AF-A0AAJ2QB58-F1
#
_cell.length_a   1.000
_cell.length_b   1.000
_cell.length_c   1.000
_cell.angle_alpha   90.00
_cell.angle_beta   90.00
_cell.angle_gamma   90.00
#
_symmetry.space_group_name_H-M   'P 1'
#
loop_
_entity.id
_entity.type
_entity.pdbx_description
1 polymer ?
#
loop_
_entity_poly.entity_id
_entity_poly.type
_entity_poly.pdbx_seq_one_letter_code
_entity_poly.pdbx_strand_id
1 'polypeptide(L)'
;MSDPYETTEQHLERLLRCALNSFDLSDTTVDRLGTALAHSSALHSSHHSSVLHRETYRHSYLLSDGTTLTLWELVHGGGKDVPSPRRHELYDDESDAQLAASRLAGSHWDTPALGDDSMRDDLDALTLLMSVPPAPLPRTYAPDNSADHARRVLRRAENGDRPGAATADRLRAAFAHHITQVFGRQYRVDGRDAGFTLYEHAFLLLDGSETSLWEVEHTATPDGRHMCEVYDDEQAARLAMEDRTRIC
;
A
#
# COMPACT_ATOMS: atom_id res chain seq x y z
N MET A 1 -11.82 7.99 19.51
CA MET A 1 -11.67 8.57 20.85
C MET A 1 -11.09 7.47 21.73
N SER A 2 -9.79 7.53 22.01
CA SER A 2 -9.12 6.53 22.85
C SER A 2 -9.56 6.66 24.30
N ASP A 3 -9.82 5.52 24.93
CA ASP A 3 -10.18 5.41 26.34
C ASP A 3 -8.96 5.81 27.19
N PRO A 4 -9.06 6.79 28.11
CA PRO A 4 -7.91 7.30 28.87
C PRO A 4 -7.23 6.29 29.82
N TYR A 5 -7.71 5.04 29.87
CA TYR A 5 -7.15 3.96 30.68
C TYR A 5 -6.73 2.72 29.87
N GLU A 6 -6.69 2.80 28.54
CA GLU A 6 -6.20 1.69 27.70
C GLU A 6 -4.71 1.43 27.98
N THR A 7 -4.37 0.20 28.40
CA THR A 7 -2.96 -0.18 28.56
C THR A 7 -2.28 -0.37 27.20
N THR A 8 -0.95 -0.27 27.14
CA THR A 8 -0.20 -0.51 25.90
C THR A 8 -0.48 -1.88 25.29
N GLU A 9 -0.60 -2.91 26.13
CA GLU A 9 -0.95 -4.28 25.72
C GLU A 9 -2.37 -4.35 25.16
N GLN A 10 -3.36 -3.73 25.82
CA GLN A 10 -4.75 -3.69 25.35
C GLN A 10 -4.87 -2.95 24.01
N HIS A 11 -4.14 -1.85 23.87
CA HIS A 11 -4.10 -1.07 22.63
C HIS A 11 -3.54 -1.90 21.47
N LEU A 12 -2.43 -2.60 21.71
CA LEU A 12 -1.79 -3.45 20.71
C LEU A 12 -2.70 -4.64 20.33
N GLU A 13 -3.30 -5.32 21.31
CA GLU A 13 -4.23 -6.42 21.05
C GLU A 13 -5.43 -5.97 20.22
N ARG A 14 -5.98 -4.79 20.49
CA ARG A 14 -7.09 -4.22 19.73
C ARG A 14 -6.69 -3.98 18.28
N LEU A 15 -5.53 -3.36 18.05
CA LEU A 15 -5.02 -3.10 16.70
C LEU A 15 -4.81 -4.41 15.93
N LEU A 16 -4.09 -5.37 16.50
CA LEU A 16 -3.80 -6.65 15.85
C LEU A 16 -5.06 -7.47 15.56
N ARG A 17 -6.08 -7.40 16.43
CA ARG A 17 -7.35 -8.12 16.25
C ARG A 17 -8.24 -7.49 15.18
N CYS A 18 -8.23 -6.17 15.06
CA CYS A 18 -9.09 -5.44 14.13
C CYS A 18 -8.48 -5.33 12.72
N ALA A 19 -7.16 -5.45 12.60
CA ALA A 19 -6.47 -5.30 11.33
C ALA A 19 -6.73 -6.47 10.38
N LEU A 20 -7.16 -6.15 9.16
CA LEU A 20 -7.39 -7.12 8.09
C LEU A 20 -6.10 -7.80 7.63
N ASN A 21 -4.96 -7.17 7.85
CA ASN A 21 -3.64 -7.59 7.42
C ASN A 21 -2.68 -7.79 8.61
N SER A 22 -3.18 -8.21 9.78
CA SER A 22 -2.32 -8.44 10.95
C SER A 22 -1.21 -9.47 10.72
N PHE A 23 -1.35 -10.34 9.72
CA PHE A 23 -0.31 -11.30 9.29
C PHE A 23 0.83 -10.66 8.46
N ASP A 24 0.65 -9.44 7.96
CA ASP A 24 1.66 -8.76 7.14
C ASP A 24 2.77 -8.10 7.96
N LEU A 25 2.56 -7.96 9.27
CA LEU A 25 3.58 -7.51 10.19
C LEU A 25 4.65 -8.59 10.36
N SER A 26 5.92 -8.20 10.29
CA SER A 26 7.01 -9.16 10.49
C SER A 26 6.99 -9.75 11.90
N ASP A 27 7.33 -11.03 12.05
CA ASP A 27 7.45 -11.68 13.36
C ASP A 27 8.38 -10.88 14.30
N THR A 28 9.46 -10.32 13.74
CA THR A 28 10.38 -9.45 14.49
C THR A 28 9.73 -8.17 14.99
N THR A 29 8.79 -7.59 14.23
CA THR A 29 8.02 -6.41 14.65
C THR A 29 7.07 -6.79 15.77
N VAL A 30 6.37 -7.92 15.65
CA VAL A 30 5.43 -8.43 16.65
C VAL A 30 6.13 -8.77 17.97
N ASP A 31 7.26 -9.48 17.91
CA ASP A 31 8.08 -9.82 19.08
C ASP A 31 8.58 -8.56 19.80
N ARG A 32 9.06 -7.56 19.03
CA ARG A 32 9.50 -6.29 19.61
C ARG A 32 8.36 -5.52 20.25
N LEU A 33 7.19 -5.48 19.63
CA LEU A 33 5.99 -4.86 20.21
C LEU A 33 5.56 -5.50 21.53
N GLY A 34 5.83 -6.79 21.73
CA GLY A 34 5.65 -7.46 23.03
C GLY A 34 6.49 -6.89 24.18
N THR A 35 7.52 -6.09 23.86
CA THR A 35 8.39 -5.42 24.85
C THR A 35 8.02 -3.95 25.09
N ALA A 36 6.93 -3.47 24.49
CA ALA A 36 6.53 -2.07 24.57
C ALA A 36 6.10 -1.66 25.99
N LEU A 37 6.73 -0.62 26.51
CA LEU A 37 6.48 -0.07 27.84
C LEU A 37 5.42 1.04 27.83
N ALA A 38 5.36 1.82 26.75
CA ALA A 38 4.44 2.93 26.57
C ALA A 38 4.07 3.09 25.10
N HIS A 39 2.92 3.72 24.84
CA HIS A 39 2.47 4.05 23.48
C HIS A 39 1.93 5.48 23.42
N SER A 40 1.94 6.04 22.20
CA SER A 40 1.27 7.29 21.84
C SER A 40 0.67 7.14 20.46
N SER A 41 -0.56 7.63 20.28
CA SER A 41 -1.31 7.49 19.03
C SER A 41 -1.74 8.87 18.56
N ALA A 42 -1.40 9.22 17.32
CA ALA A 42 -1.70 10.51 16.72
C ALA A 42 -2.40 10.33 15.37
N LEU A 43 -3.42 11.14 15.09
CA LEU A 43 -3.99 11.23 13.75
C LEU A 43 -2.96 11.91 12.83
N HIS A 44 -2.56 11.21 11.77
CA HIS A 44 -1.60 11.73 10.80
C HIS A 44 -2.31 12.41 9.62
N SER A 45 -3.36 11.78 9.06
CA SER A 45 -4.15 12.36 7.97
C SER A 45 -5.60 11.91 8.00
N SER A 46 -6.51 12.70 7.45
CA SER A 46 -7.91 12.30 7.26
C SER A 46 -8.46 12.80 5.92
N HIS A 47 -9.38 12.04 5.35
CA HIS A 47 -10.09 12.36 4.12
C HIS A 47 -11.53 11.87 4.21
N HIS A 48 -12.48 12.79 4.10
CA HIS A 48 -13.90 12.48 4.21
C HIS A 48 -14.64 13.06 3.01
N SER A 49 -15.30 12.19 2.24
CA SER A 49 -16.19 12.53 1.14
C SER A 49 -17.52 11.79 1.28
N SER A 50 -18.48 12.06 0.39
CA SER A 50 -19.75 11.34 0.35
C SER A 50 -19.58 9.83 0.09
N VAL A 51 -18.51 9.44 -0.59
CA VAL A 51 -18.23 8.07 -1.05
C VAL A 51 -17.12 7.34 -0.27
N LEU A 52 -16.25 8.09 0.42
CA LEU A 52 -15.09 7.54 1.12
C LEU A 52 -14.84 8.24 2.45
N HIS A 53 -14.71 7.46 3.52
CA HIS A 53 -14.23 7.93 4.80
C HIS A 53 -12.91 7.23 5.13
N ARG A 54 -11.80 7.99 5.24
CA ARG A 54 -10.45 7.46 5.46
C ARG A 54 -9.70 8.27 6.52
N GLU A 55 -9.08 7.60 7.49
CA GLU A 55 -8.25 8.18 8.54
C GLU A 55 -6.96 7.36 8.65
N THR A 56 -5.80 8.02 8.73
CA THR A 56 -4.50 7.38 8.94
C THR A 56 -3.95 7.81 10.29
N TYR A 57 -3.66 6.86 11.17
CA TYR A 57 -3.08 7.08 12.49
C TYR A 57 -1.64 6.57 12.54
N ARG A 58 -0.81 7.27 13.33
CA ARG A 58 0.55 6.86 13.66
C ARG A 58 0.61 6.48 15.13
N HIS A 59 0.98 5.24 15.41
CA HIS A 59 1.19 4.68 16.74
C HIS A 59 2.69 4.54 17.00
N SER A 60 3.19 5.22 18.02
CA SER A 60 4.59 5.16 18.44
C SER A 60 4.70 4.43 19.77
N TYR A 61 5.54 3.40 19.82
CA TYR A 61 5.76 2.55 20.99
C TYR A 61 7.19 2.73 21.50
N LEU A 62 7.34 2.96 22.80
CA LEU A 62 8.64 2.94 23.47
C LEU A 62 8.94 1.52 23.95
N LEU A 63 10.04 0.94 23.48
CA LEU A 63 10.44 -0.43 23.80
C LEU A 63 11.33 -0.49 25.05
N SER A 64 11.49 -1.67 25.62
CA SER A 64 12.33 -1.90 26.80
C SER A 64 13.82 -1.64 26.59
N ASP A 65 14.29 -1.72 25.34
CA ASP A 65 15.67 -1.39 24.95
C ASP A 65 15.90 0.13 24.78
N GLY A 66 14.86 0.95 24.99
CA GLY A 66 14.89 2.41 24.84
C GLY A 66 14.69 2.90 23.42
N THR A 67 14.48 2.01 22.44
CA THR A 67 14.19 2.39 21.06
C THR A 67 12.69 2.63 20.85
N THR A 68 12.35 3.32 19.75
CA THR A 68 10.95 3.58 19.36
C THR A 68 10.59 2.73 18.14
N LEU A 69 9.41 2.12 18.17
CA LEU A 69 8.81 1.41 17.04
C LEU A 69 7.54 2.16 16.60
N THR A 70 7.35 2.34 15.30
CA THR A 70 6.16 3.00 14.75
C THR A 70 5.31 2.00 13.98
N LEU A 71 4.00 2.01 14.23
CA LEU A 71 2.99 1.36 13.41
C LEU A 71 2.06 2.42 12.81
N TRP A 72 1.57 2.15 11.61
CA TRP A 72 0.63 2.98 10.89
C TRP A 72 -0.69 2.25 10.75
N GLU A 73 -1.78 2.85 11.21
CA GLU A 73 -3.14 2.31 11.09
C GLU A 73 -3.91 3.10 10.03
N LEU A 74 -4.37 2.42 8.99
CA LEU A 74 -5.29 2.97 8.01
C LEU A 74 -6.71 2.48 8.32
N VAL A 75 -7.58 3.41 8.69
CA VAL A 75 -9.00 3.17 8.95
C VAL A 75 -9.82 3.68 7.78
N HIS A 76 -10.61 2.82 7.15
CA HIS A 76 -11.47 3.23 6.04
C HIS A 76 -12.85 2.57 6.03
N GLY A 77 -13.81 3.23 5.41
CA GLY A 77 -15.17 2.75 5.26
C GLY A 77 -15.87 3.39 4.07
N GLY A 78 -16.91 2.70 3.60
CA GLY A 78 -17.77 3.17 2.52
C GLY A 78 -18.54 4.44 2.87
N GLY A 79 -18.92 5.17 1.83
CA GLY A 79 -19.69 6.40 1.91
C GLY A 79 -21.06 6.28 2.57
N LYS A 80 -21.71 7.44 2.75
CA LYS A 80 -22.90 7.64 3.60
C LYS A 80 -24.11 6.75 3.22
N ASP A 81 -24.15 6.24 1.99
CA ASP A 81 -25.31 5.54 1.43
C ASP A 81 -25.31 4.02 1.65
N VAL A 82 -24.19 3.42 2.05
CA VAL A 82 -24.13 1.99 2.44
C VAL A 82 -23.32 1.85 3.72
N PRO A 83 -23.92 1.43 4.85
CA PRO A 83 -23.21 1.19 6.09
C PRO A 83 -22.25 0.02 5.93
N SER A 84 -21.03 0.31 5.48
CA SER A 84 -19.94 -0.65 5.43
C SER A 84 -19.19 -0.59 6.76
N PRO A 85 -18.84 -1.75 7.36
CA PRO A 85 -18.03 -1.76 8.57
C PRO A 85 -16.69 -1.07 8.30
N ARG A 86 -16.22 -0.29 9.29
CA ARG A 86 -14.88 0.30 9.23
C ARG A 86 -13.85 -0.83 9.18
N ARG A 87 -12.98 -0.76 8.19
CA ARG A 87 -11.86 -1.65 7.96
C ARG A 87 -10.60 -1.00 8.52
N HIS A 88 -9.75 -1.81 9.11
CA HIS A 88 -8.50 -1.38 9.71
C HIS A 88 -7.37 -2.15 9.02
N GLU A 89 -6.31 -1.47 8.65
CA GLU A 89 -5.09 -2.06 8.09
C GLU A 89 -3.89 -1.50 8.87
N LEU A 90 -2.88 -2.33 9.13
CA LEU A 90 -1.68 -2.00 9.87
C LEU A 90 -0.44 -2.14 9.01
N TYR A 91 0.46 -1.17 9.11
CA TYR A 91 1.72 -1.15 8.37
C TYR A 91 2.87 -0.81 9.32
N ASP A 92 4.02 -1.46 9.15
CA ASP A 92 5.26 -1.15 9.86
C ASP A 92 6.03 0.03 9.21
N ASP A 93 5.57 0.48 8.04
CA ASP A 93 6.18 1.54 7.24
C ASP A 93 5.16 2.60 6.79
N GLU A 94 5.60 3.86 6.76
CA GLU A 94 4.77 5.01 6.38
C GLU A 94 4.41 4.96 4.89
N SER A 95 5.36 4.56 4.04
CA SER A 95 5.16 4.52 2.58
C SER A 95 4.13 3.45 2.20
N ASP A 96 4.16 2.29 2.86
CA ASP A 96 3.18 1.22 2.69
C ASP A 96 1.76 1.70 3.09
N ALA A 97 1.65 2.42 4.22
CA ALA A 97 0.38 3.02 4.64
C ALA A 97 -0.12 4.12 3.69
N GLN A 98 0.79 4.96 3.18
CA GLN A 98 0.46 6.02 2.23
C GLN A 98 0.01 5.44 0.88
N LEU A 99 0.64 4.36 0.44
CA LEU A 99 0.25 3.61 -0.73
C LEU A 99 -1.15 3.02 -0.57
N ALA A 100 -1.40 2.30 0.53
CA ALA A 100 -2.71 1.75 0.86
C ALA A 100 -3.79 2.84 0.90
N ALA A 101 -3.49 3.99 1.50
CA ALA A 101 -4.38 5.13 1.51
C ALA A 101 -4.68 5.63 0.07
N SER A 102 -3.68 5.63 -0.82
CA SER A 102 -3.80 6.09 -2.20
C SER A 102 -4.62 5.13 -3.06
N ARG A 103 -4.57 3.81 -2.81
CA ARG A 103 -5.45 2.80 -3.43
C ARG A 103 -6.92 3.16 -3.26
N LEU A 104 -7.29 3.67 -2.08
CA LEU A 104 -8.68 4.06 -1.76
C LEU A 104 -9.11 5.36 -2.44
N ALA A 105 -8.18 6.29 -2.70
CA ALA A 105 -8.44 7.49 -3.48
C ALA A 105 -8.59 7.18 -4.98
N GLY A 106 -8.02 6.07 -5.45
CA GLY A 106 -7.93 5.65 -6.85
C GLY A 106 -9.21 5.04 -7.46
N SER A 107 -10.33 4.94 -6.73
CA SER A 107 -11.62 4.58 -7.34
C SER A 107 -12.27 5.75 -8.09
N HIS A 108 -11.46 6.56 -8.79
CA HIS A 108 -11.96 7.69 -9.60
C HIS A 108 -12.58 7.23 -10.93
N TRP A 109 -12.35 5.98 -11.35
CA TRP A 109 -12.84 5.47 -12.63
C TRP A 109 -14.35 5.20 -12.66
N ASP A 110 -15.02 5.21 -11.51
CA ASP A 110 -16.48 5.33 -11.45
C ASP A 110 -16.87 6.82 -11.45
N THR A 111 -16.58 7.50 -12.56
CA THR A 111 -17.33 8.72 -12.90
C THR A 111 -18.80 8.33 -13.06
N PRO A 112 -19.73 8.85 -12.25
CA PRO A 112 -21.14 8.76 -12.58
C PRO A 112 -21.31 9.47 -13.92
N ALA A 113 -21.99 8.84 -14.87
CA ALA A 113 -22.40 9.49 -16.11
C ALA A 113 -23.33 10.67 -15.75
N LEU A 114 -22.74 11.85 -15.53
CA LEU A 114 -23.46 13.08 -15.29
C LEU A 114 -24.03 13.52 -16.64
N GLY A 115 -25.29 13.14 -16.89
CA GLY A 115 -26.05 13.65 -18.01
C GLY A 115 -26.48 15.09 -17.73
N ASP A 116 -25.81 16.05 -18.38
CA ASP A 116 -26.43 17.31 -18.81
C ASP A 116 -25.57 17.95 -19.92
N ASP A 117 -26.19 18.27 -21.06
CA ASP A 117 -25.53 18.75 -22.30
C ASP A 117 -24.90 20.15 -22.14
N SER A 118 -25.07 20.79 -20.98
CA SER A 118 -24.49 22.10 -20.63
C SER A 118 -23.05 22.04 -20.10
N MET A 119 -22.56 20.87 -19.68
CA MET A 119 -21.22 20.70 -19.06
C MET A 119 -20.17 20.15 -20.03
N ARG A 120 -20.53 19.98 -21.30
CA ARG A 120 -19.71 19.28 -22.30
C ARG A 120 -18.47 20.09 -22.71
N ASP A 121 -18.61 21.41 -22.81
CA ASP A 121 -17.50 22.32 -23.16
C ASP A 121 -16.49 22.45 -22.01
N ASP A 122 -16.97 22.48 -20.76
CA ASP A 122 -16.14 22.44 -19.56
C ASP A 122 -15.47 21.07 -19.35
N LEU A 123 -16.17 19.98 -19.71
CA LEU A 123 -15.62 18.62 -19.67
C LEU A 123 -14.56 18.43 -20.76
N ASP A 124 -14.75 18.98 -21.95
CA ASP A 124 -13.75 18.94 -23.03
C ASP A 124 -12.51 19.77 -22.65
N ALA A 125 -12.69 20.93 -22.01
CA ALA A 125 -11.58 21.73 -21.47
C ALA A 125 -10.83 21.04 -20.31
N LEU A 126 -11.56 20.38 -19.39
CA LEU A 126 -10.98 19.55 -18.33
C LEU A 126 -10.25 18.33 -18.92
N THR A 127 -10.82 17.68 -19.93
CA THR A 127 -10.19 16.57 -20.64
C THR A 127 -8.91 17.04 -21.33
N LEU A 128 -8.90 18.25 -21.89
CA LEU A 128 -7.70 18.85 -22.48
C LEU A 128 -6.63 19.15 -21.42
N LEU A 129 -7.01 19.69 -20.25
CA LEU A 129 -6.08 19.90 -19.13
C LEU A 129 -5.55 18.58 -18.55
N MET A 130 -6.36 17.52 -18.50
CA MET A 130 -5.97 16.18 -18.05
C MET A 130 -5.16 15.42 -19.12
N SER A 131 -5.23 15.84 -20.39
CA SER A 131 -4.45 15.25 -21.49
C SER A 131 -3.01 15.79 -21.56
N VAL A 132 -2.70 16.88 -20.84
CA VAL A 132 -1.32 17.30 -20.61
C VAL A 132 -0.75 16.34 -19.56
N PRO A 133 0.21 15.46 -19.92
CA PRO A 133 0.84 14.61 -18.93
C PRO A 133 1.47 15.54 -17.89
N PRO A 134 1.11 15.43 -16.59
CA PRO A 134 1.74 16.24 -15.57
C PRO A 134 3.24 16.03 -15.68
N ALA A 135 4.01 17.13 -15.61
CA ALA A 135 5.46 17.00 -15.50
C ALA A 135 5.74 16.02 -14.36
N PRO A 136 6.58 14.98 -14.58
CA PRO A 136 6.79 13.96 -13.56
C PRO A 136 7.25 14.68 -12.30
N LEU A 137 6.43 14.59 -11.25
CA LEU A 137 6.79 15.18 -9.97
C LEU A 137 8.12 14.54 -9.53
N PRO A 138 9.03 15.32 -8.94
CA PRO A 138 10.23 14.74 -8.34
C PRO A 138 9.83 13.64 -7.37
N ARG A 139 10.42 12.44 -7.52
CA ARG A 139 10.19 11.31 -6.62
C ARG A 139 10.58 11.72 -5.20
N THR A 140 9.64 11.65 -4.27
CA THR A 140 9.92 11.87 -2.85
C THR A 140 10.35 10.53 -2.25
N TYR A 141 11.65 10.38 -2.04
CA TYR A 141 12.21 9.18 -1.45
C TYR A 141 12.15 9.21 0.08
N ALA A 142 11.64 8.14 0.68
CA ALA A 142 11.69 7.88 2.09
C ALA A 142 13.09 7.34 2.46
N PRO A 143 13.86 8.01 3.35
CA PRO A 143 15.26 7.67 3.63
C PRO A 143 15.44 6.51 4.63
N ASP A 144 14.41 6.14 5.39
CA ASP A 144 14.56 5.12 6.44
C ASP A 144 14.05 3.75 5.99
N ASN A 145 14.61 2.67 6.56
CA ASN A 145 14.20 1.27 6.38
C ASN A 145 14.23 0.72 4.94
N SER A 146 14.80 1.42 3.96
CA SER A 146 14.78 1.05 2.55
C SER A 146 15.36 -0.34 2.24
N ALA A 147 16.48 -0.71 2.87
CA ALA A 147 17.06 -2.04 2.71
C ALA A 147 16.19 -3.15 3.31
N ASP A 148 15.46 -2.85 4.39
CA ASP A 148 14.53 -3.81 5.00
C ASP A 148 13.22 -3.91 4.22
N HIS A 149 12.72 -2.78 3.69
CA HIS A 149 11.60 -2.75 2.76
C HIS A 149 11.87 -3.64 1.53
N ALA A 150 13.03 -3.47 0.88
CA ALA A 150 13.45 -4.34 -0.22
C ALA A 150 13.43 -5.83 0.15
N ARG A 151 13.94 -6.19 1.34
CA ARG A 151 13.90 -7.58 1.82
C ARG A 151 12.48 -8.08 2.03
N ARG A 152 11.55 -7.24 2.49
CA ARG A 152 10.13 -7.62 2.65
C ARG A 152 9.50 -7.92 1.31
N VAL A 153 9.65 -7.03 0.33
CA VAL A 153 9.10 -7.21 -1.03
C VAL A 153 9.60 -8.53 -1.63
N LEU A 154 10.92 -8.79 -1.59
CA LEU A 154 11.49 -10.02 -2.11
C LEU A 154 11.05 -11.30 -1.38
N ARG A 155 10.72 -11.21 -0.08
CA ARG A 155 10.20 -12.36 0.68
C ARG A 155 8.73 -12.67 0.35
N ARG A 156 7.94 -11.64 0.05
CA ARG A 156 6.52 -11.79 -0.34
C ARG A 156 6.36 -12.37 -1.75
N ALA A 157 7.38 -12.25 -2.59
CA ALA A 157 7.38 -12.81 -3.93
C ALA A 157 7.15 -14.33 -3.92
N GLU A 158 5.95 -14.74 -4.36
CA GLU A 158 5.53 -16.13 -4.52
C GLU A 158 5.87 -16.69 -5.91
N ASN A 159 6.27 -15.84 -6.86
CA ASN A 159 6.64 -16.26 -8.20
C ASN A 159 7.99 -17.02 -8.23
N GLY A 160 8.05 -18.05 -9.07
CA GLY A 160 9.24 -18.92 -9.19
C GLY A 160 10.45 -18.23 -9.83
N ASP A 161 10.22 -17.15 -10.58
CA ASP A 161 11.21 -16.31 -11.25
C ASP A 161 11.51 -15.01 -10.49
N ARG A 162 11.22 -14.98 -9.18
CA ARG A 162 11.50 -13.83 -8.31
C ARG A 162 12.98 -13.40 -8.38
N PRO A 163 13.27 -12.10 -8.16
CA PRO A 163 14.63 -11.59 -8.18
C PRO A 163 15.59 -12.37 -7.28
N GLY A 164 16.76 -12.68 -7.83
CA GLY A 164 17.74 -13.55 -7.21
C GLY A 164 18.60 -12.88 -6.13
N ALA A 165 19.56 -13.64 -5.60
CA ALA A 165 20.49 -13.18 -4.56
C ALA A 165 21.28 -11.93 -4.97
N ALA A 166 21.63 -11.77 -6.26
CA ALA A 166 22.35 -10.60 -6.75
C ALA A 166 21.55 -9.30 -6.58
N THR A 167 20.26 -9.32 -6.89
CA THR A 167 19.35 -8.18 -6.66
C THR A 167 19.20 -7.91 -5.17
N ALA A 168 18.99 -8.96 -4.37
CA ALA A 168 18.88 -8.85 -2.92
C ALA A 168 20.15 -8.24 -2.28
N ASP A 169 21.34 -8.62 -2.76
CA ASP A 169 22.63 -8.11 -2.29
C ASP A 169 22.79 -6.62 -2.62
N ARG A 170 22.42 -6.21 -3.84
CA ARG A 170 22.44 -4.81 -4.27
C ARG A 170 21.52 -3.94 -3.42
N LEU A 171 20.30 -4.42 -3.17
CA LEU A 171 19.30 -3.69 -2.39
C LEU A 171 19.66 -3.55 -0.91
N ARG A 172 20.66 -4.29 -0.38
CA ARG A 172 21.19 -4.02 0.97
C ARG A 172 21.84 -2.65 1.10
N ALA A 173 22.29 -2.06 -0.01
CA ALA A 173 22.85 -0.72 -0.07
C ALA A 173 21.80 0.37 -0.35
N ALA A 174 20.51 0.01 -0.40
CA ALA A 174 19.44 0.98 -0.58
C ALA A 174 19.32 1.86 0.67
N PHE A 175 19.44 3.18 0.48
CA PHE A 175 19.32 4.15 1.54
C PHE A 175 18.07 5.00 1.42
N ALA A 176 17.35 4.95 0.30
CA ALA A 176 16.04 5.59 0.19
C ALA A 176 15.15 4.78 -0.76
N HIS A 177 13.83 4.81 -0.57
CA HIS A 177 12.89 4.15 -1.45
C HIS A 177 11.65 5.00 -1.74
N HIS A 178 11.01 4.76 -2.87
CA HIS A 178 9.79 5.42 -3.28
C HIS A 178 8.86 4.37 -3.89
N ILE A 179 7.62 4.32 -3.40
CA ILE A 179 6.64 3.35 -3.86
C ILE A 179 5.56 4.06 -4.65
N THR A 180 5.32 3.60 -5.88
CA THR A 180 4.30 4.16 -6.77
C THR A 180 3.36 3.07 -7.23
N GLN A 181 2.05 3.31 -7.16
CA GLN A 181 1.09 2.48 -7.86
C GLN A 181 1.03 2.88 -9.32
N VAL A 182 1.56 2.03 -10.21
CA VAL A 182 1.61 2.32 -11.65
C VAL A 182 0.32 1.88 -12.34
N PHE A 183 -0.33 0.83 -11.84
CA PHE A 183 -1.59 0.34 -12.39
C PHE A 183 -2.48 -0.24 -11.29
N GLY A 184 -3.80 -0.06 -11.39
CA GLY A 184 -4.77 -0.74 -10.54
C GLY A 184 -6.10 -0.88 -11.26
N ARG A 185 -6.56 -2.12 -11.46
CA ARG A 185 -7.83 -2.39 -12.13
C ARG A 185 -8.49 -3.65 -11.59
N GLN A 186 -9.81 -3.57 -11.40
CA GLN A 186 -10.64 -4.72 -11.08
C GLN A 186 -11.07 -5.42 -12.38
N TYR A 187 -10.87 -6.73 -12.46
CA TYR A 187 -11.27 -7.57 -13.58
C TYR A 187 -12.27 -8.63 -13.11
N ARG A 188 -13.16 -9.08 -13.99
CA ARG A 188 -13.96 -10.28 -13.75
C ARG A 188 -13.27 -11.46 -14.41
N VAL A 189 -12.75 -12.36 -13.59
CA VAL A 189 -12.04 -13.57 -13.98
C VAL A 189 -12.84 -14.77 -13.48
N ASP A 190 -13.25 -15.68 -14.38
CA ASP A 190 -14.13 -16.82 -14.05
C ASP A 190 -15.40 -16.44 -13.26
N GLY A 191 -15.97 -15.26 -13.54
CA GLY A 191 -17.16 -14.73 -12.87
C GLY A 191 -16.91 -14.18 -11.45
N ARG A 192 -15.67 -14.18 -10.95
CA ARG A 192 -15.24 -13.54 -9.70
C ARG A 192 -14.52 -12.23 -9.98
N ASP A 193 -14.66 -11.25 -9.11
CA ASP A 193 -13.88 -10.01 -9.19
C ASP A 193 -12.45 -10.29 -8.71
N ALA A 194 -11.49 -10.29 -9.63
CA ALA A 194 -10.06 -10.37 -9.37
C ALA A 194 -9.45 -8.97 -9.52
N GLY A 195 -8.88 -8.45 -8.44
CA GLY A 195 -8.11 -7.20 -8.48
C GLY A 195 -6.70 -7.48 -8.97
N PHE A 196 -6.20 -6.63 -9.87
CA PHE A 196 -4.78 -6.58 -10.23
C PHE A 196 -4.24 -5.19 -9.92
N THR A 197 -3.12 -5.15 -9.22
CA THR A 197 -2.42 -3.91 -8.90
C THR A 197 -0.93 -4.06 -9.13
N LEU A 198 -0.32 -3.07 -9.78
CA LEU A 198 1.11 -3.02 -10.08
C LEU A 198 1.74 -1.87 -9.29
N TYR A 199 2.79 -2.19 -8.55
CA TYR A 199 3.59 -1.26 -7.79
C TYR A 199 5.02 -1.23 -8.32
N GLU A 200 5.57 -0.02 -8.43
CA GLU A 200 6.99 0.22 -8.58
C GLU A 200 7.57 0.55 -7.21
N HIS A 201 8.56 -0.21 -6.76
CA HIS A 201 9.38 0.07 -5.60
C HIS A 201 10.75 0.54 -6.10
N ALA A 202 10.92 1.85 -6.22
CA ALA A 202 12.18 2.44 -6.64
C ALA A 202 13.10 2.63 -5.44
N PHE A 203 14.36 2.22 -5.56
CA PHE A 203 15.37 2.30 -4.52
C PHE A 203 16.56 3.13 -4.99
N LEU A 204 16.95 4.11 -4.19
CA LEU A 204 18.21 4.84 -4.33
C LEU A 204 19.32 4.12 -3.57
N LEU A 205 20.41 3.85 -4.27
CA LEU A 205 21.61 3.19 -3.75
C LEU A 205 22.69 4.20 -3.38
N LEU A 206 23.60 3.82 -2.49
CA LEU A 206 24.69 4.68 -2.01
C LEU A 206 25.63 5.19 -3.11
N ASP A 207 25.68 4.52 -4.26
CA ASP A 207 26.44 4.96 -5.44
C ASP A 207 25.71 6.01 -6.29
N GLY A 208 24.51 6.43 -5.87
CA GLY A 208 23.65 7.39 -6.56
C GLY A 208 22.84 6.78 -7.70
N SER A 209 22.94 5.47 -7.93
CA SER A 209 22.10 4.79 -8.91
C SER A 209 20.72 4.47 -8.33
N GLU A 210 19.75 4.36 -9.23
CA GLU A 210 18.37 3.98 -8.92
C GLU A 210 18.09 2.60 -9.50
N THR A 211 17.43 1.74 -8.73
CA THR A 211 16.97 0.42 -9.18
C THR A 211 15.53 0.21 -8.74
N SER A 212 14.68 -0.35 -9.61
CA SER A 212 13.27 -0.59 -9.28
C SER A 212 12.99 -2.08 -9.15
N LEU A 213 12.09 -2.43 -8.22
CA LEU A 213 11.39 -3.70 -8.19
C LEU A 213 9.94 -3.47 -8.57
N TRP A 214 9.34 -4.43 -9.28
CA TRP A 214 7.97 -4.36 -9.75
C TRP A 214 7.14 -5.43 -9.07
N GLU A 215 6.21 -5.03 -8.20
CA GLU A 215 5.32 -5.93 -7.47
C GLU A 215 3.94 -5.95 -8.14
N VAL A 216 3.47 -7.15 -8.50
CA VAL A 216 2.11 -7.43 -8.95
C VAL A 216 1.37 -8.07 -7.78
N GLU A 217 0.39 -7.34 -7.23
CA GLU A 217 -0.55 -7.87 -6.25
C GLU A 217 -1.85 -8.26 -6.96
N HIS A 218 -2.28 -9.51 -6.81
CA HIS A 218 -3.55 -9.95 -7.37
C HIS A 218 -4.27 -11.03 -6.56
N THR A 219 -5.60 -11.09 -6.71
CA THR A 219 -6.46 -12.12 -6.08
C THR A 219 -6.90 -13.21 -7.05
N ALA A 220 -6.35 -13.23 -8.27
CA ALA A 220 -6.58 -14.27 -9.29
C ALA A 220 -5.86 -15.59 -8.97
N THR A 221 -6.04 -16.10 -7.75
CA THR A 221 -5.59 -17.42 -7.31
C THR A 221 -6.79 -18.37 -7.23
N PRO A 222 -6.61 -19.70 -7.39
CA PRO A 222 -7.72 -20.67 -7.35
C PRO A 222 -8.55 -20.61 -6.06
N ASP A 223 -7.97 -20.13 -4.97
CA ASP A 223 -8.58 -19.96 -3.65
C ASP A 223 -8.89 -18.51 -3.28
N GLY A 224 -8.60 -17.55 -4.16
CA GLY A 224 -8.92 -16.13 -3.99
C GLY A 224 -8.06 -15.39 -2.97
N ARG A 225 -6.93 -15.98 -2.53
CA ARG A 225 -5.95 -15.30 -1.68
C ARG A 225 -5.21 -14.19 -2.46
N HIS A 226 -4.75 -13.18 -1.74
CA HIS A 226 -3.78 -12.21 -2.27
C HIS A 226 -2.48 -12.96 -2.59
N MET A 227 -1.97 -12.76 -3.80
CA MET A 227 -0.67 -13.26 -4.23
C MET A 227 0.17 -12.08 -4.69
N CYS A 228 1.43 -12.10 -4.28
CA CYS A 228 2.44 -11.10 -4.63
C CYS A 228 3.48 -11.74 -5.56
N GLU A 229 3.64 -11.19 -6.76
CA GLU A 229 4.70 -11.55 -7.68
C GLU A 229 5.64 -10.36 -7.84
N VAL A 230 6.96 -10.59 -7.79
CA VAL A 230 7.95 -9.51 -7.88
C VAL A 230 8.88 -9.77 -9.05
N TYR A 231 9.21 -8.70 -9.79
CA TYR A 231 10.04 -8.74 -10.98
C TYR A 231 11.10 -7.64 -10.95
N ASP A 232 12.25 -7.89 -11.59
CA ASP A 232 13.32 -6.89 -11.78
C ASP A 232 12.97 -5.85 -12.86
N ASP A 233 11.98 -6.13 -13.71
CA ASP A 233 11.65 -5.33 -14.89
C ASP A 233 10.14 -5.11 -15.05
N GLU A 234 9.76 -3.90 -15.49
CA GLU A 234 8.36 -3.52 -15.68
C GLU A 234 7.68 -4.36 -16.76
N GLN A 235 8.37 -4.64 -17.86
CA GLN A 235 7.79 -5.40 -18.96
C GLN A 235 7.52 -6.83 -18.54
N ALA A 236 8.42 -7.43 -17.75
CA ALA A 236 8.19 -8.75 -17.17
C ALA A 236 6.94 -8.77 -16.27
N ALA A 237 6.80 -7.79 -15.37
CA ALA A 237 5.62 -7.67 -14.51
C ALA A 237 4.33 -7.48 -15.31
N ARG A 238 4.36 -6.63 -16.35
CA ARG A 238 3.19 -6.38 -17.21
C ARG A 238 2.80 -7.61 -18.03
N LEU A 239 3.78 -8.32 -18.59
CA LEU A 239 3.55 -9.56 -19.32
C LEU A 239 2.95 -10.64 -18.42
N ALA A 240 3.43 -10.77 -17.18
CA ALA A 240 2.84 -11.69 -16.21
C ALA A 240 1.36 -11.36 -15.92
N MET A 241 1.03 -10.07 -15.74
CA MET A 241 -0.36 -9.64 -15.59
C MET A 241 -1.22 -9.98 -16.81
N GLU A 242 -0.71 -9.78 -18.02
CA GLU A 242 -1.42 -10.13 -19.27
C GLU A 242 -1.65 -11.64 -19.40
N ASP A 243 -0.66 -12.45 -19.05
CA ASP A 243 -0.78 -13.91 -19.10
C ASP A 243 -1.80 -14.40 -18.06
N ARG A 244 -1.78 -13.88 -16.84
CA ARG A 244 -2.75 -14.27 -15.79
C ARG A 244 -4.17 -13.79 -16.07
N THR A 245 -4.34 -12.71 -16.83
CA THR A 245 -5.67 -12.27 -17.29
C THR A 245 -6.18 -13.05 -18.50
N ARG A 246 -5.31 -13.79 -19.23
CA ARG A 246 -5.68 -14.65 -20.37
C ARG A 246 -5.87 -16.12 -20.02
N ILE A 247 -5.20 -16.62 -18.98
CA ILE A 247 -5.19 -18.05 -18.59
C ILE A 247 -6.42 -18.44 -17.74
N CYS A 248 -7.22 -17.47 -17.31
CA CYS A 248 -8.46 -17.70 -16.56
C CYS A 248 -9.69 -17.30 -17.38
#